data_AF-A0A254NG90-F1
#
_entry.id   AF-A0A254NG90-F1
#
_cell.length_a   1.000
_cell.length_b   1.000
_cell.length_c   1.000
_cell.angle_alpha   90.00
_cell.angle_beta   90.00
_cell.angle_gamma   90.00
#
_symmetry.space_group_name_H-M   'P 1'
#
loop_
_entity.id
_entity.type
_entity.pdbx_description
1 polymer ?
#
loop_
_entity_poly.entity_id
_entity_poly.type
_entity_poly.pdbx_seq_one_letter_code
_entity_poly.pdbx_strand_id
1 'polypeptide(L)'
;MKDLDIRLWGRSWTAEEMPRHDGPPGCIEMSEGKLCLDEEQRLALLGALLEHVGTAYAVRLGPIGAWADAVEQRLEDMAWDGMPAVGNEQFWRPATQRLSFRQQLELRADVKQLYERSRQRRLRRRR
;
A
#
# COMPACT_ATOMS: atom_id res chain seq x y z
N MET A 1 14.96 5.28 -1.10
CA MET A 1 14.64 4.46 0.08
C MET A 1 15.68 3.35 0.14
N LYS A 2 16.39 3.20 1.27
CA LYS A 2 17.40 2.14 1.46
C LYS A 2 16.75 0.76 1.25
N ASP A 3 17.53 -0.21 0.79
CA ASP A 3 17.04 -1.56 0.48
C ASP A 3 16.76 -2.28 1.81
N LEU A 4 15.47 -2.36 2.19
CA LEU A 4 15.01 -2.96 3.45
C LEU A 4 14.70 -4.45 3.23
N ASP A 5 15.24 -5.32 4.08
CA ASP A 5 15.04 -6.77 4.00
C ASP A 5 13.96 -7.24 4.99
N ILE A 6 12.72 -6.82 4.73
CA ILE A 6 11.56 -7.17 5.54
C ILE A 6 11.07 -8.57 5.17
N ARG A 7 11.04 -9.46 6.16
CA ARG A 7 10.68 -10.88 6.01
C ARG A 7 9.48 -11.25 6.85
N LEU A 8 8.97 -12.48 6.64
CA LEU A 8 7.88 -13.04 7.44
C LEU A 8 8.26 -13.09 8.93
N TRP A 9 9.47 -13.57 9.20
CA TRP A 9 10.05 -13.63 10.53
C TRP A 9 11.17 -12.59 10.65
N GLY A 10 11.25 -11.94 11.80
CA GLY A 10 12.27 -10.94 12.07
C GLY A 10 13.68 -11.54 12.08
N ARG A 11 14.67 -10.66 11.96
CA ARG A 11 16.09 -11.02 12.05
C ARG A 11 16.88 -9.97 12.81
N SER A 12 18.05 -10.35 13.31
CA SER A 12 19.05 -9.39 13.76
C SER A 12 19.90 -8.93 12.58
N TRP A 13 20.35 -7.68 12.61
CA TRP A 13 21.37 -7.18 11.69
C TRP A 13 22.74 -7.70 12.07
N THR A 14 23.57 -7.92 11.05
CA THR A 14 25.00 -8.16 11.26
C THR A 14 25.74 -6.83 11.50
N ALA A 15 26.97 -6.91 12.01
CA ALA A 15 27.80 -5.74 12.23
C ALA A 15 28.09 -4.95 10.92
N GLU A 16 28.10 -5.63 9.77
CA GLU A 16 28.30 -5.02 8.45
C GLU A 16 27.07 -4.27 7.93
N GLU A 17 25.88 -4.65 8.42
CA GLU A 17 24.61 -4.03 8.04
C GLU A 17 24.29 -2.82 8.92
N MET A 18 24.79 -2.79 10.16
CA MET A 18 24.59 -1.69 11.12
C MET A 18 24.80 -0.28 10.51
N PRO A 19 25.87 0.01 9.75
CA PRO A 19 26.08 1.35 9.17
C PRO A 19 25.01 1.73 8.13
N ARG A 20 24.35 0.76 7.48
CA ARG A 20 23.22 1.05 6.57
C ARG A 20 22.04 1.62 7.32
N HIS A 21 21.94 1.32 8.60
CA HIS A 21 20.92 1.81 9.50
C HIS A 21 21.49 2.86 10.47
N ASP A 22 22.55 3.60 10.10
CA ASP A 22 22.85 4.88 10.75
C ASP A 22 21.77 5.89 10.30
N GLY A 23 20.88 6.26 11.22
CA GLY A 23 19.72 7.10 10.94
C GLY A 23 18.42 6.86 11.73
N PRO A 24 18.17 5.75 12.46
CA PRO A 24 17.05 5.71 13.37
C PRO A 24 17.37 6.67 14.52
N PRO A 25 16.38 7.47 14.96
CA PRO A 25 16.63 8.44 16.01
C PRO A 25 17.17 7.72 17.26
N GLY A 26 18.37 8.13 17.71
CA GLY A 26 18.99 7.58 18.92
C GLY A 26 18.14 7.80 20.19
N CYS A 27 17.25 8.79 20.14
CA CYS A 27 16.16 9.01 21.08
C CYS A 27 14.84 9.13 20.32
N ILE A 28 13.89 8.21 20.54
CA ILE A 28 12.51 8.37 20.08
C ILE A 28 11.86 9.41 21.00
N GLU A 29 11.94 10.68 20.62
CA GLU A 29 11.30 11.77 21.34
C GLU A 29 9.97 12.14 20.67
N MET A 30 8.96 12.41 21.50
CA MET A 30 7.69 12.96 21.01
C MET A 30 7.82 14.49 20.93
N SER A 31 7.89 15.04 19.73
CA SER A 31 7.76 16.48 19.50
C SER A 31 6.40 16.75 18.86
N GLU A 32 5.59 17.63 19.47
CA GLU A 32 4.24 17.97 18.99
C GLU A 32 3.33 16.74 18.78
N GLY A 33 3.51 15.69 19.58
CA GLY A 33 2.75 14.43 19.46
C GLY A 33 3.22 13.51 18.32
N LYS A 34 4.33 13.80 17.65
CA LYS A 34 4.91 12.97 16.59
C LYS A 34 6.22 12.33 17.06
N LEU A 35 6.39 11.05 16.70
CA LEU A 35 7.62 10.27 16.99
C LEU A 35 8.80 10.64 16.07
N CYS A 36 8.53 11.24 14.91
CA CYS A 36 9.53 11.67 13.93
C CYS A 36 9.09 13.00 13.31
N LEU A 37 10.05 13.86 13.01
CA LEU A 37 9.83 15.23 12.50
C LEU A 37 9.34 15.24 11.05
N ASP A 38 9.79 14.28 10.24
CA ASP A 38 9.35 14.10 8.85
C ASP A 38 8.82 12.69 8.57
N GLU A 39 8.27 12.50 7.38
CA GLU A 39 7.68 11.23 6.93
C GLU A 39 8.75 10.21 6.53
N GLU A 40 9.86 10.65 5.95
CA GLU A 40 10.95 9.78 5.50
C GLU A 40 11.61 9.06 6.68
N GLN A 41 11.92 9.78 7.76
CA GLN A 41 12.42 9.25 9.01
C GLN A 41 11.44 8.27 9.65
N ARG A 42 10.14 8.57 9.58
CA ARG A 42 9.08 7.71 10.14
C ARG A 42 9.01 6.38 9.42
N LEU A 43 9.05 6.40 8.09
CA LEU A 43 9.06 5.20 7.26
C LEU A 43 10.37 4.42 7.41
N ALA A 44 11.51 5.12 7.52
CA ALA A 44 12.80 4.49 7.78
C ALA A 44 12.84 3.77 9.14
N LEU A 45 12.34 4.41 10.19
CA LEU A 45 12.21 3.80 11.53
C LEU A 45 11.25 2.61 11.51
N LEU A 46 10.08 2.76 10.88
CA LEU A 46 9.11 1.67 10.77
C LEU A 46 9.70 0.48 10.00
N GLY A 47 10.38 0.73 8.89
CA GLY A 47 11.06 -0.30 8.10
C GLY A 47 12.12 -1.05 8.92
N ALA A 48 12.98 -0.32 9.63
CA ALA A 48 13.98 -0.89 10.53
C ALA A 48 13.36 -1.78 11.62
N LEU A 49 12.28 -1.32 12.26
CA LEU A 49 11.55 -2.10 13.26
C LEU A 49 10.94 -3.36 12.65
N LEU A 50 10.37 -3.27 11.46
CA LEU A 50 9.77 -4.42 10.76
C LEU A 50 10.80 -5.46 10.35
N GLU A 51 12.04 -5.09 10.00
CA GLU A 51 13.11 -6.07 9.76
C GLU A 51 13.45 -6.88 11.03
N HIS A 52 13.46 -6.20 12.18
CA HIS A 52 13.73 -6.84 13.46
C HIS A 52 12.59 -7.72 13.97
N VAL A 53 11.34 -7.30 13.74
CA VAL A 53 10.15 -7.97 14.27
C VAL A 53 9.60 -9.03 13.31
N GLY A 54 9.65 -8.76 12.00
CA GLY A 54 9.01 -9.56 10.97
C GLY A 54 7.51 -9.29 10.83
N THR A 55 6.97 -9.52 9.63
CA THR A 55 5.58 -9.20 9.32
C THR A 55 4.58 -10.06 10.09
N ALA A 56 4.90 -11.32 10.41
CA ALA A 56 4.02 -12.22 11.16
C ALA A 56 3.73 -11.72 12.60
N TYR A 57 4.71 -11.05 13.23
CA TYR A 57 4.50 -10.42 14.53
C TYR A 57 3.86 -9.04 14.38
N ALA A 58 4.25 -8.27 13.36
CA ALA A 58 3.69 -6.94 13.11
C ALA A 58 2.17 -6.96 12.90
N VAL A 59 1.64 -7.92 12.15
CA VAL A 59 0.19 -8.03 11.89
C VAL A 59 -0.64 -8.25 13.15
N ARG A 60 -0.02 -8.66 14.26
CA ARG A 60 -0.69 -8.83 15.56
C ARG A 60 -0.90 -7.51 16.31
N LEU A 61 -0.23 -6.43 15.90
CA LEU A 61 -0.30 -5.11 16.55
C LEU A 61 -1.56 -4.31 16.20
N GLY A 62 -2.44 -4.87 15.36
CA GLY A 62 -3.70 -4.25 14.97
C GLY A 62 -4.73 -5.29 14.53
N PRO A 63 -5.96 -4.86 14.24
CA PRO A 63 -6.98 -5.76 13.71
C PRO A 63 -6.55 -6.29 12.34
N ILE A 64 -6.73 -7.58 12.11
CA ILE A 64 -6.32 -8.24 10.85
C ILE A 64 -6.95 -7.60 9.60
N GLY A 65 -8.18 -7.06 9.74
CA GLY A 65 -8.87 -6.36 8.66
C GLY A 65 -8.11 -5.15 8.14
N ALA A 66 -7.51 -4.33 9.02
CA ALA A 66 -6.75 -3.15 8.60
C ALA A 66 -5.52 -3.52 7.75
N TRP A 67 -4.88 -4.65 8.04
CA TRP A 67 -3.76 -5.15 7.24
C TRP A 67 -4.22 -5.71 5.89
N ALA A 68 -5.35 -6.42 5.88
CA ALA A 68 -5.94 -6.94 4.64
C ALA A 68 -6.32 -5.80 3.69
N ASP A 69 -7.01 -4.77 4.22
CA ASP A 69 -7.40 -3.58 3.45
C ASP A 69 -6.18 -2.85 2.86
N ALA A 70 -5.10 -2.72 3.64
CA ALA A 70 -3.86 -2.10 3.17
C ALA A 70 -3.18 -2.89 2.04
N VAL A 71 -3.16 -4.23 2.14
CA VAL A 71 -2.62 -5.09 1.08
C VAL A 71 -3.47 -5.02 -0.18
N GLU A 72 -4.80 -5.06 -0.05
CA GLU A 72 -5.72 -4.91 -1.18
C GLU A 72 -5.49 -3.58 -1.90
N GLN A 73 -5.45 -2.47 -1.17
CA GLN A 73 -5.15 -1.15 -1.72
C GLN A 73 -3.80 -1.13 -2.46
N ARG A 74 -2.75 -1.74 -1.89
CA ARG A 74 -1.44 -1.77 -2.54
C ARG A 74 -1.43 -2.58 -3.83
N LEU A 75 -2.14 -3.71 -3.87
CA LEU A 75 -2.28 -4.54 -5.06
C LEU A 75 -3.02 -3.79 -6.17
N GLU A 76 -4.05 -3.03 -5.82
CA GLU A 76 -4.76 -2.19 -6.76
C GLU A 76 -3.87 -1.09 -7.35
N ASP A 77 -3.11 -0.38 -6.50
CA ASP A 77 -2.16 0.63 -6.95
C ASP A 77 -1.14 0.04 -7.94
N MET A 78 -0.59 -1.14 -7.63
CA MET A 78 0.34 -1.86 -8.52
C MET A 78 -0.31 -2.29 -9.84
N ALA A 79 -1.54 -2.78 -9.79
CA ALA A 79 -2.27 -3.15 -11.01
C ALA A 79 -2.50 -1.93 -11.89
N TRP A 80 -2.77 -0.78 -11.28
CA TRP A 80 -2.99 0.50 -11.96
C TRP A 80 -1.70 1.06 -12.58
N ASP A 81 -0.58 1.01 -11.85
CA ASP A 81 0.74 1.43 -12.35
C ASP A 81 1.21 0.55 -13.53
N GLY A 82 0.78 -0.71 -13.58
CA GLY A 82 1.07 -1.64 -14.67
C GLY A 82 0.11 -1.59 -15.87
N MET A 83 -0.97 -0.79 -15.83
CA MET A 83 -1.90 -0.73 -16.96
C MET A 83 -1.30 0.05 -18.14
N PRO A 84 -1.29 -0.51 -19.36
CA PRO A 84 -0.85 0.23 -20.53
C PRO A 84 -1.82 1.39 -20.78
N ALA A 85 -1.26 2.57 -21.09
CA ALA A 85 -2.05 3.73 -21.44
C ALA A 85 -2.91 3.42 -22.68
N VAL A 86 -4.22 3.29 -22.48
CA VAL A 86 -5.19 3.06 -23.56
C VAL A 86 -5.88 4.37 -23.93
N GLY A 87 -5.34 5.02 -24.96
CA GLY A 87 -6.00 6.13 -25.67
C GLY A 87 -6.17 7.43 -24.88
N ASN A 88 -6.90 8.39 -25.48
CA ASN A 88 -7.06 9.78 -25.02
C ASN A 88 -7.94 9.93 -23.75
N GLU A 89 -8.28 8.84 -23.06
CA GLU A 89 -9.10 8.86 -21.84
C GLU A 89 -8.23 8.95 -20.58
N GLN A 90 -7.45 10.04 -20.48
CA GLN A 90 -6.67 10.42 -19.29
C GLN A 90 -7.55 10.85 -18.08
N PHE A 91 -8.86 10.62 -18.11
CA PHE A 91 -9.83 11.32 -17.26
C PHE A 91 -10.19 10.63 -15.92
N TRP A 92 -9.53 9.54 -15.55
CA TRP A 92 -9.99 8.76 -14.38
C TRP A 92 -9.26 9.04 -13.06
N ARG A 93 -8.09 9.70 -13.04
CA ARG A 93 -7.42 10.06 -11.76
C ARG A 93 -8.17 11.11 -10.92
N PRO A 94 -8.72 12.22 -11.44
CA PRO A 94 -9.21 13.30 -10.57
C PRO A 94 -10.59 13.10 -9.95
N ALA A 95 -11.47 12.27 -10.53
CA ALA A 95 -12.88 12.20 -10.11
C ALA A 95 -13.11 11.30 -8.89
N THR A 96 -12.27 10.29 -8.67
CA THR A 96 -12.45 9.26 -7.62
C THR A 96 -11.58 9.47 -6.39
N GLN A 97 -10.52 10.28 -6.48
CA GLN A 97 -9.67 10.65 -5.34
C GLN A 97 -10.42 11.47 -4.26
N ARG A 98 -11.57 12.07 -4.58
CA ARG A 98 -12.42 12.81 -3.61
C ARG A 98 -13.48 11.94 -2.94
N LEU A 99 -13.63 10.70 -3.37
CA LEU A 99 -14.64 9.79 -2.86
C LEU A 99 -14.13 9.10 -1.61
N SER A 100 -15.00 8.95 -0.60
CA SER A 100 -14.70 8.09 0.55
C SER A 100 -14.49 6.64 0.09
N PHE A 101 -13.75 5.86 0.88
CA PHE A 101 -13.43 4.46 0.58
C PHE A 101 -14.67 3.63 0.17
N ARG A 102 -15.79 3.81 0.87
CA ARG A 102 -17.07 3.14 0.56
C ARG A 102 -17.61 3.54 -0.83
N GLN A 103 -17.53 4.81 -1.18
CA GLN A 103 -17.99 5.32 -2.49
C GLN A 103 -17.07 4.86 -3.63
N GLN A 104 -15.77 4.66 -3.35
CA GLN A 104 -14.84 4.05 -4.32
C GLN A 104 -15.21 2.58 -4.58
N LEU A 105 -15.55 1.82 -3.54
CA LEU A 105 -16.02 0.43 -3.67
C LEU A 105 -17.33 0.33 -4.46
N GLU A 106 -18.30 1.19 -4.17
CA GLU A 106 -19.58 1.26 -4.89
C GLU A 106 -19.38 1.59 -6.37
N LEU A 107 -18.56 2.61 -6.68
CA LEU A 107 -18.24 3.00 -8.05
C LEU A 107 -17.56 1.85 -8.82
N ARG A 108 -16.63 1.14 -8.18
CA ARG A 108 -15.95 -0.01 -8.79
C ARG A 108 -16.91 -1.17 -9.06
N ALA A 109 -17.85 -1.44 -8.15
CA ALA A 109 -18.87 -2.47 -8.35
C ALA A 109 -19.78 -2.14 -9.55
N ASP A 110 -20.18 -0.88 -9.69
CA ASP A 110 -21.03 -0.42 -10.80
C ASP A 110 -20.32 -0.52 -12.16
N VAL A 111 -19.04 -0.14 -12.21
CA VAL A 111 -18.22 -0.27 -13.43
C VAL A 111 -18.08 -1.73 -13.85
N LYS A 112 -17.85 -2.64 -12.90
CA LYS A 112 -17.77 -4.08 -13.17
C LYS A 112 -19.08 -4.62 -13.77
N GLN A 113 -20.23 -4.24 -13.21
CA GLN A 113 -21.53 -4.65 -13.75
C GLN A 113 -21.79 -4.09 -15.16
N LEU A 114 -21.41 -2.84 -15.42
CA LEU A 114 -21.51 -2.23 -16.75
C LEU A 114 -20.69 -2.98 -17.80
N TYR A 115 -19.48 -3.40 -17.43
CA TYR A 115 -18.61 -4.19 -18.29
C TYR A 115 -19.20 -5.56 -18.61
N GLU A 116 -19.70 -6.28 -17.61
CA GLU A 116 -20.33 -7.59 -17.77
C GLU A 116 -21.59 -7.53 -18.64
N ARG A 117 -22.45 -6.53 -18.44
CA ARG A 117 -23.63 -6.29 -19.29
C ARG A 117 -23.25 -6.01 -20.74
N SER A 118 -22.20 -5.22 -20.96
CA SER A 118 -21.70 -4.91 -22.30
C SER A 118 -21.12 -6.15 -22.99
N ARG A 119 -20.40 -6.99 -22.25
CA ARG A 119 -19.88 -8.28 -22.72
C ARG A 119 -21.01 -9.24 -23.12
N GLN A 120 -22.04 -9.38 -22.27
CA GLN A 120 -23.20 -10.22 -22.57
C GLN A 120 -23.97 -9.74 -23.81
N ARG A 121 -24.13 -8.42 -23.99
CA ARG A 121 -24.75 -7.84 -25.20
C ARG A 121 -23.95 -8.16 -26.47
N ARG A 122 -22.61 -8.09 -26.41
CA ARG A 122 -21.74 -8.45 -27.55
C ARG A 122 -21.84 -9.93 -27.89
N LEU A 123 -21.92 -10.81 -26.89
CA LEU A 123 -22.10 -12.25 -27.09
C LEU A 123 -23.46 -12.59 -27.72
N ARG A 124 -24.53 -11.90 -27.31
CA ARG A 124 -25.88 -12.07 -27.89
C ARG A 124 -25.99 -11.60 -29.34
N ARG A 125 -25.19 -10.62 -29.76
CA ARG A 125 -25.13 -10.13 -31.15
C ARG A 125 -24.31 -11.02 -32.10
N ARG A 126 -23.59 -12.00 -31.57
CA ARG A 126 -22.77 -12.96 -32.35
C ARG A 126 -23.45 -14.34 -32.51
N ARG A 127 -24.66 -14.51 -31.97
CA ARG A 127 -25.57 -15.63 -32.26
C ARG A 127 -26.65 -15.14 -33.21
#